data_AF-A0A432SV06-F1
#
_entry.id   AF-A0A432SV06-F1
#
_cell.length_a   1.000
_cell.length_b   1.000
_cell.length_c   1.000
_cell.angle_alpha   90.00
_cell.angle_beta   90.00
_cell.angle_gamma   90.00
#
_symmetry.space_group_name_H-M   'P 1'
#
loop_
_entity.id
_entity.type
_entity.pdbx_description
1 polymer ?
#
loop_
_entity_poly.entity_id
_entity_poly.type
_entity_poly.pdbx_seq_one_letter_code
_entity_poly.pdbx_strand_id
1 'polypeptide(L)' 'MGKPYVWAEEGPDAFDCSGLTYNIYGQMGIDIPRTASEQAKMGAHIPFSDLYYGDLIFFGSD' A
#
# COMPACT_ATOMS: atom_id res chain seq x y z
N MET A 1 -3.77 4.29 -13.89
CA MET A 1 -4.82 3.28 -14.15
C MET A 1 -4.41 2.45 -15.37
N GLY A 2 -4.56 1.12 -15.32
CA GLY A 2 -4.22 0.21 -16.44
C GLY A 2 -2.74 -0.17 -16.58
N LYS A 3 -1.90 0.16 -15.60
CA LYS A 3 -0.49 -0.25 -15.58
C LYS A 3 -0.36 -1.73 -15.20
N PRO A 4 0.59 -2.48 -15.76
CA PRO A 4 0.75 -3.90 -15.48
C PRO A 4 1.12 -4.12 -14.01
N TYR A 5 0.64 -5.24 -13.46
CA TYR A 5 1.10 -5.76 -12.18
C TYR A 5 2.41 -6.50 -12.39
N VAL A 6 3.47 -6.08 -11.72
CA VAL A 6 4.79 -6.71 -11.82
C VAL A 6 5.39 -6.80 -10.43
N TRP A 7 5.79 -8.02 -10.04
CA TRP A 7 6.39 -8.29 -8.73
C TRP A 7 7.64 -7.43 -8.50
N ALA A 8 7.75 -6.86 -7.29
CA ALA A 8 8.84 -5.99 -6.85
C ALA A 8 8.91 -4.60 -7.51
N GLU A 9 7.96 -4.23 -8.37
CA GLU A 9 7.93 -2.89 -9.01
C GLU A 9 7.25 -1.82 -8.15
N GLU A 10 7.77 -0.59 -8.23
CA GLU A 10 7.35 0.59 -7.46
C GLU A 10 6.96 1.79 -8.35
N GLY A 11 6.87 1.58 -9.67
CA GLY A 11 6.48 2.60 -10.63
C GLY A 11 7.63 3.31 -11.34
N PRO A 12 7.29 4.33 -12.17
CA PRO A 12 5.93 4.74 -12.47
C PRO A 12 5.25 3.85 -13.52
N ASP A 13 5.96 2.94 -14.19
CA ASP A 13 5.41 2.21 -15.35
C ASP A 13 4.68 0.91 -15.00
N ALA A 14 5.08 0.23 -13.93
CA ALA A 14 4.47 -0.97 -13.39
C ALA A 14 4.50 -0.93 -11.86
N PHE A 15 3.64 -1.71 -11.19
CA PHE A 15 3.60 -1.76 -9.73
C PHE A 15 3.26 -3.16 -9.25
N ASP A 16 3.76 -3.55 -8.08
CA ASP A 16 3.07 -4.56 -7.25
C ASP A 16 2.09 -3.91 -6.27
N CYS A 17 1.39 -4.73 -5.47
CA CYS A 17 0.38 -4.27 -4.53
C CYS A 17 0.91 -3.22 -3.54
N SER A 18 2.06 -3.50 -2.93
CA SER A 18 2.71 -2.64 -1.94
C SER A 18 3.56 -1.53 -2.54
N GLY A 19 4.07 -1.72 -3.77
CA GLY A 19 4.80 -0.70 -4.51
C GLY A 19 3.89 0.45 -4.93
N LEU A 20 2.63 0.17 -5.27
CA LEU A 20 1.64 1.20 -5.57
C LEU A 20 1.35 2.10 -4.36
N THR A 21 1.10 1.49 -3.19
CA THR A 21 0.84 2.25 -1.95
C THR A 21 2.09 3.00 -1.51
N TYR A 22 3.26 2.35 -1.53
CA TYR A 22 4.56 2.96 -1.22
C TYR A 22 4.80 4.22 -2.05
N ASN A 23 4.58 4.14 -3.37
CA ASN A 23 4.77 5.26 -4.27
C ASN A 23 3.79 6.42 -4.01
N ILE A 24 2.49 6.14 -3.84
CA ILE A 24 1.48 7.18 -3.64
C ILE A 24 1.70 7.91 -2.31
N TYR A 25 1.99 7.19 -1.22
CA TYR A 25 2.25 7.82 0.08
C TYR A 25 3.57 8.59 0.09
N GLY A 26 4.61 8.08 -0.56
CA GLY A 26 5.88 8.79 -0.74
C GLY A 26 5.71 10.11 -1.49
N GLN A 27 4.87 10.18 -2.52
CA GLN A 27 4.54 11.44 -3.22
C GLN A 27 3.83 12.46 -2.31
N MET A 28 3.16 12.00 -1.26
CA MET A 28 2.52 12.84 -0.24
C MET A 28 3.46 13.15 0.94
N GLY A 29 4.72 12.69 0.90
CA GLY A 29 5.69 12.87 1.99
C GLY A 29 5.43 11.99 3.21
N ILE A 30 4.70 10.88 3.05
CA ILE A 30 4.43 9.92 4.12
C ILE A 30 5.25 8.66 3.86
N ASP A 31 6.23 8.41 4.72
CA ASP A 31 7.10 7.25 4.61
C ASP A 31 6.40 5.99 5.17
N ILE A 32 6.20 5.00 4.30
CA ILE A 32 5.73 3.67 4.68
C ILE A 32 6.72 2.60 4.21
N PRO A 33 6.78 1.42 4.86
CA PRO A 33 7.64 0.32 4.42
C PRO A 33 7.31 -0.17 3.02
N ARG A 34 8.28 -0.82 2.37
CA ARG A 34 8.12 -1.32 0.99
C ARG A 34 7.17 -2.52 0.87
N THR A 35 7.10 -3.38 1.90
CA THR A 35 6.35 -4.64 1.81
C THR A 35 4.97 -4.52 2.45
N ALA A 36 3.97 -5.21 1.89
CA ALA A 36 2.60 -5.21 2.43
C ALA A 36 2.53 -5.72 3.88
N SER A 37 3.37 -6.70 4.24
CA SER A 37 3.40 -7.29 5.59
C SER A 37 3.99 -6.34 6.64
N GLU A 38 4.88 -5.44 6.26
CA GLU A 38 5.39 -4.39 7.13
C GLU A 38 4.42 -3.19 7.17
N GLN A 39 3.84 -2.80 6.03
CA GLN A 39 2.80 -1.77 5.98
C GLN A 39 1.61 -2.13 6.89
N ALA A 40 1.21 -3.40 6.95
CA ALA A 40 0.12 -3.88 7.82
C ALA A 40 0.39 -3.71 9.33
N LYS A 41 1.66 -3.49 9.72
CA LYS A 41 2.08 -3.31 11.12
C LYS A 41 2.28 -1.83 11.47
N MET A 42 2.09 -0.93 10.51
CA MET A 42 2.27 0.51 10.71
C MET A 42 0.97 1.19 11.11
N GLY A 43 1.09 2.31 11.82
CA GLY A 43 -0.03 3.19 12.14
C GLY A 43 -1.02 2.59 13.14
N ALA A 44 -2.27 3.04 13.06
CA ALA A 44 -3.37 2.59 13.90
C ALA A 44 -4.24 1.59 13.15
N HIS A 45 -4.64 0.51 13.82
CA HIS A 45 -5.63 -0.42 13.28
C HIS A 45 -7.02 0.24 13.30
N ILE A 46 -7.65 0.34 12.14
CA ILE A 46 -8.99 0.93 11.95
C ILE A 46 -10.01 -0.20 11.75
N PRO A 47 -11.10 -0.26 12.53
CA PRO A 47 -12.17 -1.22 12.28
C PRO A 47 -12.88 -0.92 10.96
N PHE A 48 -13.39 -1.94 10.28
CA PHE A 48 -14.08 -1.79 8.99
C PHE A 48 -15.26 -0.80 9.01
N SER A 49 -15.92 -0.60 10.16
CA SER A 49 -17.01 0.36 10.31
C SER A 49 -16.57 1.81 10.22
N ASP A 50 -15.29 2.08 10.40
CA ASP A 50 -14.73 3.43 10.59
C ASP A 50 -13.71 3.79 9.49
N LEU A 51 -13.73 3.09 8.35
CA LEU A 51 -12.81 3.34 7.25
C LEU A 51 -13.09 4.69 6.56
N TYR A 52 -12.02 5.41 6.24
CA TYR A 52 -12.03 6.64 5.46
C TYR A 52 -11.18 6.50 4.18
N TYR A 53 -11.37 7.43 3.24
CA TYR A 53 -10.53 7.50 2.05
C TYR A 53 -9.06 7.72 2.44
N GLY A 54 -8.18 6.84 1.98
CA GLY A 54 -6.77 6.86 2.34
C GLY A 54 -6.41 5.89 3.46
N ASP A 55 -7.32 5.06 3.96
CA ASP A 55 -6.95 3.91 4.76
C ASP A 55 -6.43 2.76 3.88
N LEU A 56 -5.46 1.99 4.39
CA LEU A 56 -4.93 0.79 3.73
C LEU A 56 -5.65 -0.46 4.24
N ILE A 57 -6.10 -1.31 3.31
CA ILE A 57 -6.72 -2.59 3.61
C ILE A 57 -5.74 -3.71 3.23
N PHE A 58 -5.50 -4.63 4.15
CA PHE A 58 -4.55 -5.72 3.97
C PHE A 58 -5.28 -7.06 3.86
N PHE A 59 -4.82 -7.89 2.92
CA PHE A 59 -5.33 -9.24 2.68
C PHE A 59 -4.17 -10.23 2.78
N GLY A 60 -4.39 -11.35 3.44
CA GLY A 60 -3.40 -12.42 3.59
C GLY A 60 -4.11 -13.75 3.89
N SER A 61 -3.38 -14.85 3.70
CA SER A 61 -3.74 -16.16 4.23
C SER A 61 -2.94 -16.41 5.50
N ASP A 62 -3.59 -16.89 6.55
CA ASP A 62 -2.92 -17.39 7.76
C ASP A 62 -1.94 -18.53 7.44
#